data_AF-A0A3D4FD69-F1
#
_entry.id   AF-A0A3D4FD69-F1
#
_cell.length_a   1.000
_cell.length_b   1.000
_cell.length_c   1.000
_cell.angle_alpha   90.00
_cell.angle_beta   90.00
_cell.angle_gamma   90.00
#
_symmetry.space_group_name_H-M   'P 1'
#
loop_
_entity.id
_entity.type
_entity.pdbx_description
1 polymer ?
#
loop_
_entity_poly.entity_id
_entity_poly.type
_entity_poly.pdbx_seq_one_letter_code
_entity_poly.pdbx_strand_id
1 'polypeptide(L)'
;MKVWISCFMTVWASMIGINHLNGGEIPIRLVEVTEESGIGFRHSDGSESGQRHISESVASGLATFDYNGDGLVDLLFLNGWDSKVSVSKDGSSLLGRSALYRNEG
;
A
#
# COMPACT_ATOMS: atom_id res chain seq x y z
N MET A 1 -40.22 44.57 -28.17
CA MET A 1 -39.05 43.76 -27.74
C MET A 1 -39.28 43.49 -26.25
N LYS A 2 -40.19 42.62 -25.79
CA LYS A 2 -40.61 41.25 -26.15
C LYS A 2 -39.51 40.21 -25.89
N VAL A 3 -39.65 39.60 -24.70
CA VAL A 3 -39.26 38.25 -24.30
C VAL A 3 -37.76 38.06 -24.02
N TRP A 4 -37.49 37.32 -22.95
CA TRP A 4 -36.21 36.82 -22.41
C TRP A 4 -35.77 37.48 -21.10
N ILE A 5 -35.62 36.63 -20.07
CA ILE A 5 -35.18 36.91 -18.69
C ILE A 5 -36.35 37.23 -17.73
N SER A 6 -37.45 36.49 -17.89
CA SER A 6 -38.33 36.12 -16.78
C SER A 6 -37.88 34.76 -16.27
N CYS A 7 -36.99 34.74 -15.29
CA CYS A 7 -36.79 33.58 -14.40
C CYS A 7 -36.31 34.06 -13.02
N PHE A 8 -36.93 35.14 -12.53
CA PHE A 8 -36.62 35.78 -11.24
C PHE A 8 -37.93 35.86 -10.44
N MET A 9 -38.30 34.75 -9.79
CA MET A 9 -39.38 34.51 -8.80
C MET A 9 -39.77 33.03 -8.93
N THR A 10 -39.90 32.15 -7.93
CA THR A 10 -40.04 32.20 -6.45
C THR A 10 -39.83 30.73 -6.02
N VAL A 11 -39.12 30.39 -4.93
CA VAL A 11 -39.64 29.91 -3.63
C VAL A 11 -38.43 29.94 -2.69
N TRP A 12 -38.22 30.96 -1.86
CA TRP A 12 -38.78 31.19 -0.52
C TRP A 12 -38.76 29.97 0.42
N ALA A 13 -37.76 29.99 1.31
CA ALA A 13 -37.82 29.56 2.71
C ALA A 13 -38.44 28.19 3.02
N SER A 14 -37.57 27.18 3.16
CA SER A 14 -37.63 26.29 4.31
C SER A 14 -36.29 26.36 5.05
N MET A 15 -36.29 27.17 6.11
CA MET A 15 -35.36 26.99 7.22
C MET A 15 -35.55 25.59 7.83
N ILE A 16 -34.53 25.21 8.60
CA ILE A 16 -34.43 24.05 9.50
C ILE A 16 -33.83 22.82 8.83
N GLY A 17 -32.51 22.91 8.73
CA GLY A 17 -31.64 21.77 8.59
C GLY A 17 -30.23 22.21 8.93
N ILE A 18 -30.01 22.69 10.16
CA ILE A 18 -28.68 22.57 10.76
C ILE A 18 -28.46 21.06 10.84
N ASN A 19 -27.99 20.45 9.75
CA ASN A 19 -27.31 19.19 9.84
C ASN A 19 -26.07 19.56 10.62
N HIS A 20 -26.15 19.32 11.92
CA HIS A 20 -25.02 19.13 12.81
C HIS A 20 -23.85 18.70 11.93
N LEU A 21 -22.79 19.50 11.88
CA LEU A 21 -21.47 18.97 11.62
C LEU A 21 -21.21 18.01 12.78
N ASN A 22 -21.83 16.83 12.71
CA ASN A 22 -21.44 15.70 13.50
C ASN A 22 -19.96 15.59 13.14
N GLY A 23 -19.09 15.88 14.12
CA GLY A 23 -17.73 15.36 14.13
C GLY A 23 -17.81 13.85 14.24
N GLY A 24 -18.48 13.23 13.26
CA GLY A 24 -18.55 11.80 13.07
C GLY A 24 -17.15 11.41 12.70
N GLU A 25 -16.52 10.69 13.61
CA GLU A 25 -15.27 10.01 13.32
C GLU A 25 -15.44 9.28 11.99
N ILE A 26 -14.65 9.68 11.00
CA ILE A 26 -14.59 8.96 9.74
C ILE A 26 -13.81 7.69 10.09
N PRO A 27 -14.44 6.51 10.18
CA PRO A 27 -13.73 5.33 10.65
C PRO A 27 -12.67 4.96 9.60
N ILE A 28 -11.45 4.66 10.05
CA ILE A 28 -10.41 4.11 9.18
C ILE A 28 -10.92 2.76 8.68
N ARG A 29 -11.05 2.63 7.35
CA ARG A 29 -11.40 1.36 6.70
C ARG A 29 -10.14 0.75 6.12
N LEU A 30 -9.71 -0.38 6.69
CA LEU A 30 -8.67 -1.22 6.11
C LEU A 30 -9.30 -2.19 5.11
N VAL A 31 -8.71 -2.32 3.93
CA VAL A 31 -9.15 -3.21 2.85
C VAL A 31 -7.99 -4.13 2.50
N GLU A 32 -8.29 -5.41 2.36
CA GLU A 32 -7.36 -6.42 1.88
C GLU A 32 -7.24 -6.26 0.36
N VAL A 33 -6.01 -6.09 -0.14
CA VAL A 33 -5.72 -5.84 -1.56
C VAL A 33 -4.53 -6.67 -2.05
N THR A 34 -4.17 -7.74 -1.34
CA THR A 34 -2.95 -8.52 -1.64
C THR A 34 -3.09 -9.23 -2.98
N GLU A 35 -4.27 -9.80 -3.26
CA GLU A 35 -4.53 -10.48 -4.54
C GLU A 35 -4.53 -9.49 -5.70
N GLU A 36 -5.23 -8.35 -5.56
CA GLU A 36 -5.36 -7.34 -6.61
C GLU A 36 -4.04 -6.59 -6.88
N SER A 37 -3.21 -6.39 -5.85
CA SER A 37 -1.91 -5.73 -6.01
C SER A 37 -0.84 -6.61 -6.63
N GLY A 38 -1.04 -7.93 -6.68
CA GLY A 38 -0.03 -8.88 -7.15
C GLY A 38 1.21 -9.00 -6.24
N ILE A 39 1.17 -8.42 -5.03
CA ILE A 39 2.31 -8.43 -4.10
C ILE A 39 2.34 -9.74 -3.31
N GLY A 40 3.11 -10.71 -3.81
CA GLY A 40 3.31 -12.02 -3.16
C GLY A 40 4.48 -12.09 -2.16
N PHE A 41 4.98 -10.97 -1.64
CA PHE A 41 6.18 -10.94 -0.81
C PHE A 41 5.98 -11.64 0.53
N ARG A 42 6.96 -12.45 0.96
CA ARG A 42 6.98 -13.11 2.26
C ARG A 42 8.25 -12.77 3.01
N HIS A 43 8.09 -12.11 4.16
CA HIS A 43 9.20 -11.74 5.02
C HIS A 43 9.78 -12.98 5.75
N SER A 44 11.10 -13.02 5.82
CA SER A 44 11.95 -13.87 6.66
C SER A 44 13.00 -12.96 7.32
N ASP A 45 13.25 -13.18 8.61
CA ASP A 45 14.27 -12.49 9.39
C ASP A 45 15.66 -13.15 9.27
N GLY A 46 15.78 -14.25 8.53
CA GLY A 46 17.02 -15.01 8.41
C GLY A 46 17.33 -15.90 9.62
N SER A 47 16.34 -16.16 10.51
CA SER A 47 16.57 -16.93 11.74
C SER A 47 16.61 -18.45 11.54
N GLU A 48 16.59 -18.96 10.31
CA GLU A 48 16.40 -20.38 10.00
C GLU A 48 17.50 -21.29 10.58
N SER A 49 18.72 -20.78 10.78
CA SER A 49 19.83 -21.50 11.45
C SER A 49 19.77 -21.50 12.97
N GLY A 50 18.87 -20.71 13.56
CA GLY A 50 18.69 -20.60 15.01
C GLY A 50 19.88 -19.95 15.74
N GLN A 51 20.77 -19.26 15.02
CA GLN A 51 21.97 -18.64 15.60
C GLN A 51 21.70 -17.31 16.33
N ARG A 52 20.50 -16.73 16.17
CA ARG A 52 20.01 -15.56 16.92
C ARG A 52 20.96 -14.38 16.83
N HIS A 53 21.24 -13.93 15.62
CA HIS A 53 22.06 -12.75 15.36
C HIS A 53 21.28 -11.47 15.65
N ILE A 54 21.99 -10.44 16.11
CA ILE A 54 21.39 -9.11 16.37
C ILE A 54 20.76 -8.52 15.10
N SER A 55 21.35 -8.81 13.93
CA SER A 55 20.84 -8.36 12.63
C SER A 55 19.47 -8.94 12.26
N GLU A 56 19.08 -10.10 12.82
CA GLU A 56 17.76 -10.71 12.56
C GLU A 56 16.63 -9.75 12.98
N SER A 57 16.84 -8.93 14.03
CA SER A 57 15.84 -7.96 14.51
C SER A 57 15.58 -6.79 13.55
N VAL A 58 16.46 -6.57 12.57
CA VAL A 58 16.41 -5.46 11.59
C VAL A 58 16.62 -5.97 10.16
N ALA A 59 16.25 -7.21 9.90
CA ALA A 59 16.55 -7.89 8.65
C ALA A 59 15.65 -7.48 7.46
N SER A 60 14.65 -6.63 7.69
CA SER A 60 13.66 -6.20 6.69
C SER A 60 13.80 -4.73 6.29
N GLY A 61 13.10 -4.35 5.23
CA GLY A 61 12.95 -2.97 4.81
C GLY A 61 12.02 -2.80 3.61
N LEU A 62 11.58 -1.56 3.41
CA LEU A 62 10.83 -1.14 2.23
C LEU A 62 11.45 0.15 1.70
N ALA A 63 11.70 0.21 0.40
CA ALA A 63 12.03 1.43 -0.30
C ALA A 63 11.02 1.70 -1.42
N THR A 64 10.69 2.97 -1.61
CA THR A 64 9.78 3.43 -2.67
C THR A 64 10.51 4.46 -3.53
N PHE A 65 10.72 4.15 -4.80
CA PHE A 65 11.42 5.02 -5.74
C PHE A 65 11.10 4.61 -7.17
N ASP A 66 11.33 5.51 -8.12
CA ASP A 66 11.24 5.22 -9.56
C ASP A 66 12.53 4.50 -9.98
N TYR A 67 12.46 3.19 -10.22
CA TYR A 67 13.62 2.36 -10.50
C TYR A 67 14.11 2.51 -11.95
N ASN A 68 13.19 2.70 -12.91
CA ASN A 68 13.50 2.71 -14.34
C ASN A 68 13.42 4.13 -14.98
N GLY A 69 12.97 5.14 -14.24
CA GLY A 69 12.83 6.52 -14.70
C GLY A 69 11.54 6.80 -15.48
N ASP A 70 10.50 5.96 -15.35
CA ASP A 70 9.24 6.13 -16.11
C ASP A 70 8.22 7.05 -15.42
N GLY A 71 8.55 7.57 -14.22
CA GLY A 71 7.69 8.45 -13.44
C GLY A 71 6.66 7.71 -12.58
N LEU A 72 6.66 6.38 -12.58
CA LEU A 72 5.88 5.54 -11.68
C LEU A 72 6.74 5.10 -10.49
N VAL A 73 6.14 5.04 -9.30
CA VAL A 73 6.86 4.62 -8.08
C VAL A 73 6.81 3.11 -7.95
N ASP A 74 7.99 2.49 -7.87
CA ASP A 74 8.18 1.06 -7.64
C ASP A 74 8.40 0.76 -6.15
N LEU A 75 8.23 -0.52 -5.77
CA LEU A 75 8.41 -1.01 -4.40
C LEU A 75 9.55 -2.03 -4.33
N LEU A 76 10.55 -1.77 -3.49
CA LEU A 76 11.59 -2.74 -3.15
C LEU A 76 11.41 -3.24 -1.72
N PHE A 77 11.14 -4.53 -1.57
CA PHE A 77 11.11 -5.20 -0.28
C PHE A 77 12.45 -5.89 0.00
N LEU A 78 13.00 -5.63 1.18
CA LEU A 78 14.22 -6.25 1.67
C LEU A 78 13.90 -7.37 2.65
N ASN A 79 14.74 -8.38 2.67
CA ASN A 79 14.52 -9.59 3.45
C ASN A 79 15.81 -10.08 4.12
N GLY A 80 15.65 -10.76 5.25
CA GLY A 80 16.75 -11.39 5.97
C GLY A 80 17.26 -12.58 5.21
N TRP A 81 18.57 -12.81 5.25
CA TRP A 81 19.19 -13.96 4.59
C TRP A 81 19.99 -14.76 5.59
N ASP A 82 19.70 -16.06 5.66
CA ASP A 82 20.56 -17.00 6.35
C ASP A 82 21.63 -17.55 5.39
N SER A 83 22.88 -17.21 5.68
CA SER A 83 24.06 -17.71 4.96
C SER A 83 24.21 -19.24 4.92
N LYS A 84 23.54 -19.99 5.80
CA LYS A 84 23.65 -21.45 5.94
C LYS A 84 22.48 -22.22 5.34
N VAL A 85 21.37 -21.56 5.01
CA VAL A 85 20.25 -22.23 4.33
C VAL A 85 20.74 -22.66 2.95
N SER A 86 20.89 -23.96 2.81
CA SER A 86 21.25 -24.61 1.56
C SER A 86 20.09 -24.37 0.60
N VAL A 87 20.37 -23.72 -0.53
CA VAL A 87 19.44 -23.65 -1.66
C VAL A 87 18.88 -25.06 -1.87
N SER A 88 17.58 -25.23 -1.63
CA SER A 88 16.92 -26.50 -1.87
C SER A 88 17.19 -26.91 -3.33
N LYS A 89 17.47 -28.19 -3.58
CA LYS A 89 17.90 -28.71 -4.90
C LYS A 89 16.90 -28.43 -6.04
N ASP A 90 15.67 -28.07 -5.69
CA ASP A 90 14.55 -27.68 -6.55
C ASP A 90 14.45 -26.15 -6.80
N GLY A 91 15.36 -25.36 -6.21
CA GLY A 91 15.35 -23.89 -6.30
C GLY A 91 14.29 -23.19 -5.45
N SER A 92 13.53 -23.94 -4.65
CA SER A 92 12.37 -23.44 -3.87
C SER A 92 12.71 -22.76 -2.55
N SER A 93 13.99 -22.60 -2.19
CA SER A 93 14.44 -21.73 -1.10
C SER A 93 14.25 -20.26 -1.48
N LEU A 94 12.99 -19.85 -1.53
CA LEU A 94 12.52 -18.47 -1.67
C LEU A 94 12.58 -17.72 -0.34
N LEU A 95 12.88 -18.41 0.76
CA LEU A 95 13.07 -17.80 2.07
C LEU A 95 14.24 -16.82 1.99
N GLY A 96 13.96 -15.57 2.36
CA GLY A 96 14.97 -14.52 2.50
C GLY A 96 15.35 -13.77 1.23
N ARG A 97 14.63 -13.90 0.12
CA ARG A 97 14.88 -13.05 -1.06
C ARG A 97 14.23 -11.68 -0.91
N SER A 98 14.99 -10.66 -1.26
CA SER A 98 14.46 -9.31 -1.54
C SER A 98 13.74 -9.33 -2.89
N ALA A 99 12.72 -8.48 -3.08
CA ALA A 99 11.90 -8.44 -4.29
C ALA A 99 11.59 -7.00 -4.72
N LEU A 100 11.74 -6.73 -6.01
CA LEU A 100 11.33 -5.48 -6.65
C LEU A 100 10.00 -5.69 -7.36
N TYR A 101 9.00 -4.90 -7.02
CA TYR A 101 7.70 -4.83 -7.68
C TYR A 101 7.66 -3.55 -8.50
N ARG A 102 7.56 -3.70 -9.82
CA ARG A 102 7.44 -2.56 -10.71
C ARG A 102 5.99 -2.15 -10.89
N ASN A 103 5.76 -0.85 -10.86
CA ASN A 103 4.46 -0.27 -11.16
C ASN A 103 4.38 0.00 -12.67
N GLU A 104 3.47 -0.69 -13.34
CA GLU A 104 3.36 -0.65 -14.81
C GLU A 104 2.10 0.13 -15.26
N GLY A 105 1.39 0.80 -14.34
CA GLY A 105 0.19 1.62 -14.62
C GLY A 105 -1.14 0.91 -14.44
#